data_AF-A0A952D8L1-F1
#
_entry.id   AF-A0A952D8L1-F1
#
_cell.length_a   1.000
_cell.length_b   1.000
_cell.length_c   1.000
_cell.angle_alpha   90.00
_cell.angle_beta   90.00
_cell.angle_gamma   90.00
#
_symmetry.space_group_name_H-M   'P 1'
#
loop_
_entity.id
_entity.type
_entity.pdbx_description
1 polymer ?
#
loop_
_entity_poly.entity_id
_entity_poly.type
_entity_poly.pdbx_seq_one_letter_code
_entity_poly.pdbx_strand_id
1 'polypeptide(L)'
;MTPAPALRFAAARVYRPATDPASTVADCATRAIARALKAPRSVLFRYALRRAVREMAAHVPAGAQLVPVPRASGCSGPAVLLASALASAVPCTTVVLAVQRRQPVESSQMRRRRGLTGLAASEHAASFARMAALDPTRSVVFVDNVVVTGATAQGVAWVLGRPDALVLAFAAGVDIASVVGAARAA
;
A
#
# COMPACT_ATOMS: atom_id res chain seq x y z
N MET A 1 -9.87 -23.75 -2.66
CA MET A 1 -9.26 -22.41 -2.75
C MET A 1 -9.28 -21.77 -1.37
N THR A 2 -8.12 -21.48 -0.78
CA THR A 2 -8.06 -20.75 0.50
C THR A 2 -8.51 -19.30 0.27
N PRO A 3 -9.42 -18.75 1.07
CA PRO A 3 -9.84 -17.35 0.93
C PRO A 3 -8.64 -16.42 1.17
N ALA A 4 -8.64 -15.27 0.48
CA ALA A 4 -7.61 -14.26 0.67
C ALA A 4 -7.62 -13.74 2.13
N PRO A 5 -6.46 -13.42 2.71
CA PRO A 5 -6.40 -12.97 4.10
C PRO A 5 -7.14 -11.64 4.28
N ALA A 6 -7.91 -11.54 5.37
CA ALA A 6 -8.52 -10.29 5.81
C ALA A 6 -7.43 -9.42 6.46
N LEU A 7 -6.88 -8.48 5.70
CA LEU A 7 -5.82 -7.60 6.18
C LEU A 7 -6.37 -6.40 6.97
N ARG A 8 -5.57 -5.89 7.90
CA ARG A 8 -5.81 -4.62 8.57
C ARG A 8 -5.25 -3.49 7.73
N PHE A 9 -5.98 -2.38 7.62
CA PHE A 9 -5.52 -1.21 6.86
C PHE A 9 -5.41 0.00 7.77
N ALA A 10 -4.26 0.68 7.72
CA ALA A 10 -4.07 2.02 8.24
C ALA A 10 -4.03 2.99 7.07
N ALA A 11 -5.15 3.67 6.82
CA ALA A 11 -5.19 4.72 5.83
C ALA A 11 -4.75 6.05 6.47
N ALA A 12 -3.63 6.60 6.02
CA ALA A 12 -3.19 7.92 6.48
C ALA A 12 -4.19 9.02 6.09
N ARG A 13 -4.87 8.84 4.96
CA ARG A 13 -6.03 9.63 4.52
C ARG A 13 -6.98 8.76 3.71
N VAL A 14 -8.26 9.07 3.83
CA VAL A 14 -9.32 8.57 2.94
C VAL A 14 -9.72 9.69 2.01
N TYR A 15 -9.86 9.39 0.73
CA TYR A 15 -10.30 10.38 -0.25
C TYR A 15 -11.28 9.79 -1.25
N ARG A 16 -12.22 10.61 -1.72
CA ARG A 16 -13.20 10.20 -2.74
C ARG A 16 -12.53 10.08 -4.11
N PRO A 17 -12.98 9.19 -5.01
CA PRO A 17 -12.51 9.16 -6.39
C PRO A 17 -12.84 10.47 -7.14
N ALA A 18 -12.14 10.75 -8.23
CA ALA A 18 -12.42 11.95 -9.04
C ALA A 18 -13.77 11.87 -9.79
N THR A 19 -14.32 10.67 -9.93
CA THR A 19 -15.62 10.40 -10.55
C THR A 19 -16.78 10.57 -9.57
N ASP A 20 -16.50 10.77 -8.27
CA ASP A 20 -17.52 11.00 -7.25
C ASP A 20 -17.91 12.49 -7.27
N PRO A 21 -19.20 12.83 -7.47
CA PRO A 21 -19.65 14.23 -7.49
C PRO A 21 -19.46 14.95 -6.16
N ALA A 22 -19.34 14.22 -5.04
CA ALA A 22 -19.04 14.78 -3.72
C ALA A 22 -17.53 14.96 -3.47
N SER A 23 -16.67 14.78 -4.48
CA SER A 23 -15.22 14.98 -4.35
C SER A 23 -14.89 16.43 -4.01
N THR A 24 -14.10 16.61 -2.95
CA THR A 24 -13.66 17.90 -2.44
C THR A 24 -12.27 18.30 -2.97
N VAL A 25 -11.86 19.54 -2.67
CA VAL A 25 -10.48 20.02 -2.91
C VAL A 25 -9.45 19.22 -2.11
N ALA A 26 -9.78 18.79 -0.89
CA ALA A 26 -8.91 17.93 -0.08
C ALA A 26 -8.71 16.54 -0.73
N ASP A 27 -9.74 16.01 -1.36
CA ASP A 27 -9.65 14.77 -2.15
C ASP A 27 -8.74 14.95 -3.37
N CYS A 28 -8.85 16.09 -4.07
CA CYS A 28 -7.94 16.47 -5.16
C CYS A 28 -6.49 16.52 -4.69
N ALA A 29 -6.22 17.20 -3.56
CA ALA A 29 -4.88 17.33 -3.00
C ALA A 29 -4.29 15.96 -2.61
N THR A 30 -5.08 15.11 -1.95
CA THR A 30 -4.66 13.75 -1.56
C THR A 30 -4.34 12.91 -2.80
N ARG A 31 -5.19 12.96 -3.84
CA ARG A 31 -4.91 12.31 -5.13
C ARG A 31 -3.62 12.81 -5.77
N ALA A 32 -3.36 14.12 -5.72
CA ALA A 32 -2.15 14.71 -6.30
C ALA A 32 -0.89 14.19 -5.59
N ILE A 33 -0.88 14.18 -4.25
CA ILE A 33 0.20 13.60 -3.45
C ILE A 33 0.38 12.12 -3.82
N ALA A 34 -0.71 11.35 -3.81
CA ALA A 34 -0.65 9.92 -4.03
C ALA A 34 -0.17 9.55 -5.45
N ARG A 35 -0.49 10.37 -6.47
CA ARG A 35 0.04 10.25 -7.83
C ARG A 35 1.51 10.66 -7.91
N ALA A 36 1.90 11.76 -7.26
CA ALA A 36 3.29 12.21 -7.23
C ALA A 36 4.22 11.15 -6.63
N LEU A 37 3.78 10.43 -5.58
CA LEU A 37 4.52 9.31 -5.00
C LEU A 37 4.82 8.17 -5.99
N LYS A 38 4.04 8.01 -7.07
CA LYS A 38 4.31 7.00 -8.11
C LYS A 38 5.39 7.41 -9.09
N ALA A 39 5.81 8.68 -9.10
CA ALA A 39 6.67 9.28 -10.10
C ALA A 39 7.89 9.96 -9.44
N PRO A 40 8.96 9.21 -9.11
CA PRO A 40 10.11 9.74 -8.38
C PRO A 40 10.87 10.85 -9.11
N ARG A 41 10.69 10.97 -10.43
CA ARG A 41 11.25 12.06 -11.26
C ARG A 41 10.36 13.32 -11.29
N SER A 42 9.19 13.30 -10.67
CA SER A 42 8.31 14.47 -10.60
C SER A 42 8.90 15.53 -9.68
N VAL A 43 8.79 16.81 -10.07
CA VAL A 43 9.15 17.96 -9.22
C VAL A 43 8.37 17.97 -7.90
N LEU A 44 7.17 17.38 -7.87
CA LEU A 44 6.32 17.28 -6.68
C LEU A 44 6.68 16.08 -5.78
N PHE A 45 7.55 15.16 -6.23
CA PHE A 45 7.83 13.92 -5.50
C PHE A 45 8.37 14.20 -4.09
N ARG A 46 9.34 15.10 -3.94
CA ARG A 46 9.92 15.42 -2.62
C ARG A 46 8.90 16.01 -1.67
N TYR A 47 8.00 16.87 -2.16
CA TYR A 47 6.91 17.43 -1.37
C TYR A 47 5.93 16.32 -0.94
N ALA A 48 5.51 15.48 -1.89
CA ALA A 48 4.59 14.39 -1.65
C ALA A 48 5.16 13.36 -0.67
N LEU A 49 6.44 13.01 -0.80
CA LEU A 49 7.15 12.09 0.09
C LEU A 49 7.18 12.63 1.53
N ARG A 50 7.57 13.89 1.74
CA ARG A 50 7.57 14.49 3.09
C ARG A 50 6.18 14.53 3.70
N ARG A 51 5.15 14.86 2.91
CA ARG A 51 3.76 14.86 3.39
C ARG A 51 3.29 13.46 3.75
N ALA A 52 3.55 12.48 2.88
CA ALA A 52 3.19 11.09 3.13
C ALA A 52 3.89 10.56 4.39
N VAL A 53 5.20 10.77 4.55
CA VAL A 53 5.94 10.31 5.74
C VAL A 53 5.36 10.91 7.01
N ARG A 54 5.10 12.23 7.03
CA ARG A 54 4.52 12.90 8.20
C ARG A 54 3.18 12.28 8.63
N GLU A 55 2.34 11.92 7.67
CA GLU A 55 1.00 11.40 7.92
C GLU A 55 1.01 9.90 8.20
N MET A 56 1.86 9.15 7.51
CA MET A 56 1.94 7.69 7.60
C MET A 56 2.75 7.21 8.80
N ALA A 57 3.77 7.95 9.25
CA ALA A 57 4.65 7.53 10.34
C ALA A 57 3.90 7.25 11.66
N ALA A 58 2.83 8.01 11.95
CA ALA A 58 2.01 7.82 13.14
C ALA A 58 1.30 6.45 13.20
N HIS A 59 1.22 5.75 12.07
CA HIS A 59 0.57 4.44 11.96
C HIS A 59 1.56 3.28 11.88
N VAL A 60 2.86 3.55 11.87
CA VAL A 60 3.90 2.52 11.81
C VAL A 60 4.33 2.18 13.25
N PRO A 61 4.15 0.94 13.72
CA PRO A 61 4.70 0.51 14.99
C PRO A 61 6.23 0.68 15.01
N ALA A 62 6.77 1.13 16.14
CA ALA A 62 8.22 1.15 16.33
C ALA A 62 8.78 -0.27 16.17
N GLY A 63 9.93 -0.42 15.53
CA GLY A 63 10.51 -1.74 15.29
C GLY A 63 9.79 -2.56 14.22
N ALA A 64 8.90 -2.00 13.40
CA ALA A 64 8.24 -2.76 12.33
C ALA A 64 9.21 -3.15 11.19
N GLN A 65 8.84 -4.17 10.42
CA GLN A 65 9.43 -4.47 9.11
C GLN A 65 8.53 -3.91 8.01
N LEU A 66 9.03 -2.93 7.26
CA LEU A 66 8.34 -2.31 6.14
C LEU A 66 8.60 -3.10 4.86
N VAL A 67 7.54 -3.60 4.23
CA VAL A 67 7.62 -4.31 2.95
C VAL A 67 6.99 -3.44 1.86
N PRO A 68 7.79 -2.89 0.93
CA PRO A 68 7.27 -2.13 -0.21
C PRO A 68 6.42 -3.01 -1.13
N VAL A 69 5.18 -2.60 -1.41
CA VAL A 69 4.29 -3.33 -2.31
C VAL A 69 4.67 -3.08 -3.77
N PRO A 70 4.98 -4.11 -4.58
CA PRO A 70 5.37 -3.91 -5.98
C PRO A 70 4.20 -3.46 -6.85
N ARG A 71 4.45 -2.44 -7.68
CA ARG A 71 3.47 -1.96 -8.66
C ARG A 71 3.13 -3.02 -9.70
N ALA A 72 2.00 -2.86 -10.39
CA ALA A 72 1.60 -3.70 -11.53
C ALA A 72 2.68 -3.81 -12.61
N SER A 73 3.46 -2.75 -12.85
CA SER A 73 4.58 -2.74 -13.81
C SER A 73 5.83 -3.50 -13.34
N GLY A 74 5.83 -4.11 -12.16
CA GLY A 74 6.98 -4.79 -11.55
C GLY A 74 7.99 -3.86 -10.86
N CYS A 75 7.97 -2.56 -11.16
CA CYS A 75 8.83 -1.58 -10.50
C CYS A 75 8.41 -1.31 -9.04
N SER A 76 9.30 -1.59 -8.09
CA SER A 76 9.10 -1.28 -6.66
C SER A 76 9.75 0.04 -6.21
N GLY A 77 10.59 0.66 -7.05
CA GLY A 77 11.40 1.84 -6.69
C GLY A 77 10.67 2.93 -5.91
N PRO A 78 9.49 3.42 -6.36
CA PRO A 78 8.77 4.46 -5.63
C PRO A 78 8.27 4.03 -4.24
N ALA A 79 7.82 2.77 -4.11
CA ALA A 79 7.39 2.22 -2.82
C ALA A 79 8.59 1.99 -1.88
N VAL A 80 9.74 1.58 -2.44
CA VAL A 80 11.00 1.45 -1.68
C VAL A 80 11.41 2.81 -1.11
N LEU A 81 11.39 3.87 -1.92
CA LEU A 81 11.72 5.23 -1.45
C LEU A 81 10.78 5.70 -0.32
N LEU A 82 9.48 5.41 -0.43
CA LEU A 82 8.52 5.72 0.64
C LEU A 82 8.82 4.92 1.92
N ALA A 83 9.04 3.62 1.81
CA ALA A 83 9.37 2.77 2.95
C ALA A 83 10.70 3.17 3.60
N SER A 84 11.73 3.49 2.82
CA SER A 84 13.01 3.98 3.35
C SER A 84 12.85 5.29 4.11
N ALA A 85 12.07 6.24 3.56
CA ALA A 85 11.81 7.50 4.25
C ALA A 85 11.00 7.30 5.55
N LEU A 86 10.09 6.33 5.60
CA LEU A 86 9.38 5.95 6.82
C LEU A 86 10.31 5.28 7.85
N ALA A 87 11.19 4.36 7.41
CA ALA A 87 12.15 3.71 8.29
C ALA A 87 13.14 4.72 8.92
N SER A 88 13.50 5.78 8.20
CA SER A 88 14.30 6.88 8.76
C SER A 88 13.53 7.76 9.76
N ALA A 89 12.20 7.79 9.68
CA ALA A 89 11.37 8.61 10.56
C ALA A 89 10.83 7.86 11.79
N VAL A 90 10.84 6.53 11.77
CA VAL A 90 10.24 5.68 12.82
C VAL A 90 11.34 4.82 13.46
N PRO A 91 11.55 4.93 14.79
CA PRO A 91 12.63 4.22 15.47
C PRO A 91 12.61 2.70 15.25
N CYS A 92 13.82 2.13 15.11
CA CYS A 92 14.07 0.68 15.01
C CYS A 92 13.40 -0.03 13.81
N THR A 93 12.76 0.70 12.91
CA THR A 93 12.05 0.16 11.75
C THR A 93 13.02 -0.17 10.61
N THR A 94 12.79 -1.28 9.90
CA THR A 94 13.66 -1.70 8.79
C THR A 94 12.87 -1.93 7.51
N VAL A 95 13.49 -1.68 6.35
CA VAL A 95 12.90 -2.01 5.05
C VAL A 95 13.35 -3.40 4.63
N VAL A 96 12.39 -4.25 4.26
CA VAL A 96 12.65 -5.60 3.75
C VAL A 96 12.03 -5.75 2.37
N LEU A 97 12.88 -5.98 1.36
CA LEU A 97 12.44 -6.28 0.00
C LEU A 97 12.00 -7.75 -0.11
N ALA A 98 10.95 -8.11 0.64
CA ALA A 98 10.53 -9.51 0.80
C ALA A 98 9.80 -10.08 -0.42
N VAL A 99 9.30 -9.24 -1.32
CA VAL A 99 8.50 -9.65 -2.47
C VAL A 99 8.88 -8.86 -3.72
N GLN A 100 8.86 -9.53 -4.87
CA GLN A 100 8.94 -8.89 -6.18
C GLN A 100 7.91 -9.49 -7.13
N ARG A 101 7.58 -8.79 -8.22
CA ARG A 101 6.82 -9.43 -9.32
C ARG A 101 7.78 -10.17 -10.24
N ARG A 102 7.39 -11.39 -10.61
CA ARG A 102 8.04 -12.20 -11.65
C ARG A 102 7.82 -11.61 -13.04
N GLN A 103 6.64 -11.03 -13.24
CA GLN A 103 6.24 -10.40 -14.50
C GLN A 103 5.28 -9.25 -14.24
N PRO A 104 5.28 -8.20 -15.10
CA PRO A 104 4.26 -7.18 -15.06
C PRO A 104 2.86 -7.79 -15.23
N VAL A 105 1.89 -7.18 -14.57
CA VAL A 105 0.47 -7.49 -14.75
C VAL A 105 -0.27 -6.25 -15.21
N GLU A 106 -1.44 -6.44 -15.78
CA GLU A 106 -2.30 -5.31 -16.11
C GLU A 106 -2.71 -4.55 -14.84
N SER A 107 -2.75 -3.23 -14.91
CA SER A 107 -3.23 -2.42 -13.79
C SER A 107 -4.73 -2.64 -13.57
N SER A 108 -5.13 -3.02 -12.35
CA SER A 108 -6.55 -3.07 -11.96
C SER A 108 -7.28 -1.74 -12.15
N GLN A 109 -6.58 -0.61 -12.11
CA GLN A 109 -7.16 0.70 -12.44
C GLN A 109 -7.48 0.82 -13.94
N MET A 110 -6.58 0.35 -14.81
CA MET A 110 -6.81 0.37 -16.26
C MET A 110 -7.93 -0.59 -16.67
N ARG A 111 -8.01 -1.76 -16.04
CA ARG A 111 -9.14 -2.70 -16.18
C ARG A 111 -10.47 -2.03 -15.87
N ARG A 112 -10.59 -1.41 -14.69
CA ARG A 112 -11.82 -0.72 -14.26
C ARG A 112 -12.23 0.42 -15.18
N ARG A 113 -11.26 1.16 -15.75
CA ARG A 113 -11.56 2.19 -16.75
C ARG A 113 -12.19 1.64 -18.03
N ARG A 114 -11.98 0.36 -18.32
CA ARG A 114 -12.58 -0.36 -19.45
C ARG A 114 -13.83 -1.15 -19.05
N GLY A 115 -14.38 -0.92 -17.86
CA GLY A 115 -15.53 -1.66 -17.33
C GLY A 115 -15.21 -3.09 -16.86
N LEU A 116 -13.93 -3.48 -16.84
CA LEU A 116 -13.50 -4.81 -16.37
C LEU A 116 -13.28 -4.82 -14.86
N THR A 117 -13.46 -5.99 -14.25
CA THR A 117 -13.10 -6.22 -12.86
C THR A 117 -11.58 -6.06 -12.65
N GLY A 118 -11.19 -5.56 -11.47
CA GLY A 118 -9.79 -5.55 -11.07
C GLY A 118 -9.28 -6.97 -10.82
N LEU A 119 -7.96 -7.16 -10.86
CA LEU A 119 -7.36 -8.45 -10.53
C LEU A 119 -7.66 -8.84 -9.08
N ALA A 120 -7.98 -10.11 -8.86
CA ALA A 120 -8.14 -10.73 -7.57
C ALA A 120 -6.80 -10.91 -6.85
N ALA A 121 -6.86 -11.18 -5.55
CA ALA A 121 -5.67 -11.41 -4.74
C ALA A 121 -4.86 -12.62 -5.22
N SER A 122 -5.52 -13.70 -5.66
CA SER A 122 -4.88 -14.90 -6.22
C SER A 122 -4.12 -14.61 -7.51
N GLU A 123 -4.71 -13.81 -8.42
CA GLU A 123 -4.06 -13.39 -9.67
C GLU A 123 -2.83 -12.53 -9.39
N HIS A 124 -2.91 -11.64 -8.39
CA HIS A 124 -1.73 -10.92 -7.92
C HIS A 124 -0.68 -11.86 -7.31
N ALA A 125 -1.08 -12.78 -6.43
CA ALA A 125 -0.18 -13.75 -5.77
C ALA A 125 0.60 -14.58 -6.80
N ALA A 126 -0.08 -15.09 -7.84
CA ALA A 126 0.54 -15.87 -8.91
C ALA A 126 1.65 -15.12 -9.65
N SER A 127 1.61 -13.78 -9.68
CA SER A 127 2.64 -12.96 -10.32
C SER A 127 3.82 -12.61 -9.42
N PHE A 128 3.77 -12.93 -8.13
CA PHE A 128 4.79 -12.56 -7.16
C PHE A 128 5.79 -13.69 -6.87
N ALA A 129 6.97 -13.31 -6.39
CA ALA A 129 7.97 -14.21 -5.82
C ALA A 129 8.40 -13.69 -4.45
N ARG A 130 8.54 -14.61 -3.49
CA ARG A 130 9.17 -14.33 -2.19
C ARG A 130 10.68 -14.23 -2.40
N MET A 131 11.26 -13.12 -1.95
CA MET A 131 12.68 -12.78 -2.11
C MET A 131 13.47 -12.89 -0.81
N ALA A 132 12.82 -12.65 0.33
CA ALA A 132 13.46 -12.72 1.63
C ALA A 132 12.49 -13.26 2.68
N ALA A 133 13.04 -13.77 3.77
CA ALA A 133 12.27 -14.06 4.97
C ALA A 133 12.01 -12.79 5.76
N LEU A 134 10.87 -12.78 6.46
CA LEU A 134 10.53 -11.77 7.45
C LEU A 134 10.81 -12.34 8.83
N ASP A 135 11.13 -11.46 9.77
CA ASP A 135 11.29 -11.82 11.17
C ASP A 135 9.88 -12.09 11.73
N PRO A 136 9.58 -13.33 12.17
CA PRO A 136 8.25 -13.67 12.66
C PRO A 136 7.90 -12.97 13.98
N THR A 137 8.90 -12.45 14.72
CA THR A 137 8.70 -11.77 16.01
C THR A 137 8.32 -10.30 15.85
N ARG A 138 8.45 -9.74 14.64
CA ARG A 138 8.23 -8.32 14.37
C ARG A 138 6.93 -8.08 13.61
N SER A 139 6.29 -6.96 13.92
CA SER A 139 5.14 -6.46 13.15
C SER A 139 5.57 -6.17 11.71
N VAL A 140 4.72 -6.53 10.75
CA VAL A 140 4.95 -6.27 9.33
C VAL A 140 3.96 -5.24 8.81
N VAL A 141 4.50 -4.26 8.09
CA VAL A 141 3.72 -3.20 7.46
C VAL A 141 3.98 -3.21 5.96
N PHE A 142 2.95 -3.47 5.18
CA PHE A 142 2.97 -3.35 3.73
C PHE A 142 2.78 -1.89 3.35
N VAL A 143 3.78 -1.31 2.69
CA VAL A 143 3.79 0.11 2.31
C VAL A 143 3.38 0.22 0.84
N ASP A 144 2.25 0.89 0.61
CA ASP A 144 1.75 1.22 -0.73
C ASP A 144 1.42 2.71 -0.80
N ASN A 145 1.43 3.28 -2.00
CA ASN A 145 1.08 4.68 -2.19
C ASN A 145 -0.45 4.89 -2.15
N VAL A 146 -1.23 3.96 -2.73
CA VAL A 146 -2.70 4.00 -2.74
C VAL A 146 -3.29 2.61 -2.62
N VAL A 147 -4.26 2.45 -1.73
CA VAL A 147 -5.16 1.30 -1.70
C VAL A 147 -6.54 1.67 -2.24
N VAL A 148 -7.11 0.79 -3.05
CA VAL A 148 -8.51 0.90 -3.50
C VAL A 148 -9.32 -0.30 -3.01
N THR A 149 -8.85 -1.52 -3.27
CA THR A 149 -9.54 -2.76 -2.86
C THR A 149 -8.67 -3.67 -1.98
N GLY A 150 -7.41 -3.33 -1.73
CA GLY A 150 -6.49 -4.17 -0.96
C GLY A 150 -5.98 -5.43 -1.67
N ALA A 151 -6.55 -5.83 -2.82
CA ALA A 151 -6.22 -7.09 -3.50
C ALA A 151 -4.72 -7.29 -3.78
N THR A 152 -3.99 -6.23 -4.12
CA THR A 152 -2.53 -6.33 -4.32
C THR A 152 -1.80 -6.67 -3.02
N ALA A 153 -2.15 -6.02 -1.92
CA ALA A 153 -1.57 -6.29 -0.60
C ALA A 153 -1.97 -7.68 -0.08
N GLN A 154 -3.20 -8.13 -0.35
CA GLN A 154 -3.62 -9.50 -0.05
C GLN A 154 -2.81 -10.54 -0.81
N GLY A 155 -2.50 -10.29 -2.09
CA GLY A 155 -1.61 -11.16 -2.86
C GLY A 155 -0.19 -11.22 -2.27
N VAL A 156 0.32 -10.09 -1.77
CA VAL A 156 1.60 -10.05 -1.04
C VAL A 156 1.53 -10.83 0.27
N ALA A 157 0.48 -10.64 1.07
CA ALA A 157 0.25 -11.37 2.32
C ALA A 157 0.27 -12.89 2.09
N TRP A 158 -0.40 -13.34 1.03
CA TRP A 158 -0.46 -14.75 0.68
C TRP A 158 0.93 -15.31 0.38
N VAL A 159 1.70 -14.63 -0.47
CA VAL A 159 3.06 -15.07 -0.87
C VAL A 159 4.05 -15.06 0.31
N LEU A 160 3.88 -14.12 1.23
CA LEU A 160 4.74 -13.97 2.40
C LEU A 160 4.29 -14.78 3.61
N GLY A 161 3.08 -15.34 3.60
CA GLY A 161 2.49 -16.00 4.76
C GLY A 161 2.26 -15.05 5.93
N ARG A 162 1.87 -13.80 5.66
CA ARG A 162 1.64 -12.73 6.66
C ARG A 162 0.21 -12.19 6.60
N PRO A 163 -0.79 -12.97 7.05
CA PRO A 163 -2.18 -12.52 7.12
C PRO A 163 -2.40 -11.43 8.18
N ASP A 164 -1.44 -11.29 9.12
CA ASP A 164 -1.42 -10.33 10.22
C ASP A 164 -0.86 -8.96 9.82
N ALA A 165 -0.35 -8.81 8.60
CA ALA A 165 0.30 -7.58 8.15
C ALA A 165 -0.67 -6.39 8.12
N LEU A 166 -0.16 -5.23 8.53
CA LEU A 166 -0.84 -3.94 8.39
C LEU A 166 -0.56 -3.38 6.99
N VAL A 167 -1.57 -2.87 6.30
CA VAL A 167 -1.39 -2.17 5.02
C VAL A 167 -1.46 -0.66 5.26
N LEU A 168 -0.39 0.06 4.89
CA LEU A 168 -0.25 1.50 5.06
C LEU A 168 -0.27 2.18 3.70
N ALA A 169 -1.28 3.04 3.47
CA ALA A 169 -1.47 3.77 2.22
C ALA A 169 -2.40 4.98 2.38
N PHE A 170 -2.60 5.74 1.29
CA PHE A 170 -3.81 6.55 1.14
C PHE A 170 -4.94 5.69 0.54
N ALA A 171 -6.17 5.86 0.99
CA ALA A 171 -7.30 5.04 0.56
C ALA A 171 -8.25 5.81 -0.37
N ALA A 172 -8.57 5.23 -1.53
CA ALA A 172 -9.47 5.83 -2.52
C ALA A 172 -10.86 5.17 -2.49
N GLY A 173 -11.90 5.94 -2.20
CA GLY A 173 -13.31 5.51 -2.33
C GLY A 173 -13.72 4.37 -1.41
N VAL A 174 -13.02 4.16 -0.29
CA VAL A 174 -13.32 3.12 0.67
C VAL A 174 -14.16 3.73 1.81
N ASP A 175 -15.30 3.12 2.11
CA ASP A 175 -15.90 3.21 3.43
C ASP A 175 -15.03 2.37 4.39
N ILE A 176 -14.02 3.04 4.94
CA ILE A 176 -13.00 2.43 5.79
C ILE A 176 -13.59 1.78 7.04
N ALA A 177 -14.83 2.10 7.42
CA ALA A 177 -15.51 1.42 8.53
C ALA A 177 -15.63 -0.10 8.33
N SER A 178 -15.63 -0.59 7.08
CA SER A 178 -15.63 -2.03 6.77
C SER A 178 -14.24 -2.68 6.71
N VAL A 179 -13.17 -1.89 6.87
CA VAL A 179 -11.77 -2.30 6.61
C VAL A 179 -10.83 -1.95 7.79
N VAL A 180 -11.21 -1.00 8.66
CA VAL A 180 -10.56 -0.71 9.93
C VAL A 180 -11.19 -1.56 11.03
N GLY A 181 -10.64 -2.77 11.19
CA GLY A 181 -10.71 -3.47 12.47
C GLY A 181 -9.90 -2.66 13.50
N ALA A 182 -10.62 -1.85 14.28
CA ALA A 182 -10.26 -1.19 15.52
C ALA A 182 -8.76 -1.21 15.90
N ALA A 183 -8.10 -0.06 15.78
CA ALA A 183 -6.90 0.27 16.55
C ALA A 183 -7.24 1.36 17.60
N ARG A 184 -8.38 1.18 18.28
CA ARG A 184 -8.75 1.90 19.49
C ARG A 184 -9.51 0.95 20.42
N ALA A 185 -8.77 0.12 21.15
CA ALA A 185 -9.09 -0.37 22.50
C ALA A 185 -8.04 -1.43 22.89
N ALA A 186 -7.55 -1.31 24.12
CA ALA A 186 -6.50 -2.07 24.82
C ALA A 186 -5.05 -1.70 24.44
#